data_AF-A0A0H4PS29-F1
#
_entry.id   AF-A0A0H4PS29-F1
#
_cell.length_a   1.000
_cell.length_b   1.000
_cell.length_c   1.000
_cell.angle_alpha   90.00
_cell.angle_beta   90.00
_cell.angle_gamma   90.00
#
_symmetry.space_group_name_H-M   'P 1'
#
loop_
_entity.id
_entity.type
_entity.pdbx_description
1 polymer ?
#
loop_
_entity_poly.entity_id
_entity_poly.type
_entity_poly.pdbx_seq_one_letter_code
_entity_poly.pdbx_strand_id
1 'polypeptide(L)'
;MISGKTMKTTYFLGMIFWLMTLPMEVNAQERLKKLIGERERLHQEWQESEGKKSGIFGNRTKKDMTVTNEWMVRILQKDNQIIGELELLKDIETTEIGHEKEDYKFIAQKAEEDIVKLKRALKLKDEKIEEGIKEKRTYEWTTLIFFISSLVLGFMYSRKRRNQVN
;
A
#
# COMPACT_ATOMS: atom_id res chain seq x y z
N MET A 1 1.63 21.91 -47.10
CA MET A 1 2.53 22.45 -46.05
C MET A 1 1.82 22.78 -44.73
N ILE A 2 0.61 22.27 -44.45
CA ILE A 2 -0.23 22.71 -43.30
C ILE A 2 -0.22 21.70 -42.13
N SER A 3 0.20 20.44 -42.36
CA SER A 3 0.11 19.35 -41.37
C SER A 3 1.11 19.46 -40.19
N GLY A 4 2.23 20.16 -40.36
CA GLY A 4 3.26 20.26 -39.31
C GLY A 4 2.92 21.22 -38.16
N LYS A 5 2.01 22.19 -38.39
CA LYS A 5 1.66 23.21 -37.39
C LYS A 5 0.62 22.71 -36.40
N THR A 6 -0.32 21.88 -36.86
CA THR A 6 -1.37 21.25 -36.02
C THR A 6 -0.78 20.18 -35.10
N MET A 7 0.18 19.38 -35.58
CA MET A 7 0.85 18.37 -34.76
C MET A 7 1.64 18.99 -33.60
N LYS A 8 2.38 20.08 -33.85
CA LYS A 8 3.10 20.80 -32.79
C LYS A 8 2.17 21.39 -31.73
N THR A 9 0.99 21.87 -32.14
CA THR A 9 0.00 22.41 -31.20
C THR A 9 -0.67 21.30 -30.38
N THR A 10 -0.91 20.11 -30.93
CA THR A 10 -1.43 18.98 -30.16
C THR A 10 -0.43 18.44 -29.14
N TYR A 11 0.86 18.35 -29.48
CA TYR A 11 1.90 17.97 -28.50
C TYR A 11 2.07 19.03 -27.40
N PHE A 12 1.97 20.31 -27.77
CA PHE A 12 2.04 21.41 -26.80
C PHE A 12 0.85 21.40 -25.84
N LEU A 13 -0.37 21.16 -26.33
CA LEU A 13 -1.56 21.01 -25.50
C LEU A 13 -1.50 19.78 -24.58
N GLY A 14 -1.01 18.65 -25.09
CA GLY A 14 -0.79 17.44 -24.29
C GLY A 14 0.25 17.63 -23.19
N MET A 15 1.32 18.38 -23.48
CA MET A 15 2.35 18.75 -22.50
C MET A 15 1.77 19.65 -21.40
N ILE A 16 0.95 20.64 -21.76
CA ILE A 16 0.26 21.52 -20.80
C ILE A 16 -0.68 20.72 -19.90
N PHE A 17 -1.44 19.77 -20.48
CA PHE A 17 -2.35 18.93 -19.72
C PHE A 17 -1.58 18.02 -18.75
N TRP A 18 -0.44 17.47 -19.17
CA TRP A 18 0.44 16.69 -18.29
C TRP A 18 1.07 17.53 -17.18
N LEU A 19 1.47 18.77 -17.47
CA LEU A 19 1.95 19.74 -16.48
C LEU A 19 0.87 20.14 -15.46
N MET A 20 -0.41 20.19 -15.86
CA MET A 20 -1.52 20.45 -14.94
C MET A 20 -1.84 19.26 -14.01
N THR A 21 -1.43 18.04 -14.37
CA THR A 21 -1.56 16.86 -13.50
C THR A 21 -0.43 16.71 -12.50
N LEU A 22 0.60 17.59 -12.55
CA LEU A 22 1.61 17.61 -11.50
C LEU A 22 0.91 17.94 -10.18
N PRO A 23 1.07 17.10 -9.14
CA PRO A 23 0.49 17.40 -7.85
C PRO A 23 1.12 18.71 -7.37
N MET A 24 0.29 19.73 -7.18
CA MET A 24 0.66 20.85 -6.33
C MET A 24 0.68 20.31 -4.90
N GLU A 25 1.74 19.56 -4.57
CA GLU A 25 2.16 19.23 -3.21
C GLU A 25 2.52 20.56 -2.55
N VAL A 26 1.49 21.30 -2.11
CA VAL A 26 1.70 22.49 -1.31
C VAL A 26 2.13 21.99 0.06
N ASN A 27 3.45 21.92 0.20
CA ASN A 27 4.15 21.28 1.29
C ASN A 27 3.77 21.96 2.62
N ALA A 28 2.89 21.32 3.41
CA ALA A 28 2.47 21.84 4.71
C ALA A 28 3.68 22.12 5.64
N GLN A 29 4.79 21.40 5.46
CA GLN A 29 6.06 21.65 6.13
C GLN A 29 6.69 23.01 5.74
N GLU A 30 6.56 23.44 4.50
CA GLU A 30 7.08 24.73 4.03
C GLU A 30 6.29 25.90 4.60
N ARG A 31 4.96 25.74 4.71
CA ARG A 31 4.08 26.70 5.40
C ARG A 31 4.42 26.81 6.87
N LEU A 32 4.60 25.68 7.56
CA LEU A 32 5.02 25.64 8.97
C LEU A 32 6.37 26.35 9.16
N LYS A 33 7.37 26.05 8.31
CA LYS A 33 8.69 26.68 8.36
C LYS A 33 8.61 28.20 8.19
N LYS A 34 7.74 28.66 7.29
CA LYS A 34 7.49 30.10 7.10
C LYS A 34 6.88 30.74 8.35
N LEU A 35 5.88 30.10 8.97
CA LEU A 35 5.24 30.62 10.19
C LEU A 35 6.21 30.68 11.38
N ILE A 36 7.07 29.67 11.53
CA ILE A 36 8.13 29.66 12.56
C ILE A 36 9.12 30.81 12.31
N GLY A 37 9.52 31.04 11.05
CA GLY A 37 10.39 32.16 10.68
C GLY A 37 9.75 33.53 10.94
N GLU A 38 8.45 33.68 10.67
CA GLU A 38 7.70 34.89 10.99
C GLU A 38 7.61 35.14 12.50
N ARG A 39 7.40 34.08 13.30
CA ARG A 39 7.37 34.13 14.77
C ARG A 39 8.73 34.53 15.35
N GLU A 40 9.81 33.97 14.82
CA GLU A 40 11.18 34.35 15.21
C GLU A 40 11.47 35.83 14.92
N ARG A 41 11.06 36.32 13.74
CA ARG A 41 11.20 37.74 13.40
C ARG A 41 10.41 38.64 14.36
N LEU A 42 9.17 38.27 14.70
CA LEU A 42 8.36 39.01 15.68
C LEU A 42 9.01 39.04 17.07
N HIS A 43 9.67 37.94 17.48
CA HIS A 43 10.41 37.90 18.73
C HIS A 43 11.65 38.82 18.70
N GLN A 44 12.36 38.88 17.58
CA GLN A 44 13.50 39.78 17.39
C GLN A 44 13.04 41.25 17.42
N GLU A 45 11.97 41.59 16.68
CA GLU A 45 11.38 42.93 16.70
C GLU A 45 10.87 43.33 18.10
N TRP A 46 10.29 42.37 18.85
CA TRP A 46 9.92 42.58 20.23
C TRP A 46 11.14 42.84 21.12
N GLN A 47 12.22 42.04 21.02
CA GLN A 47 13.46 42.25 21.78
C GLN A 47 14.10 43.61 21.48
N GLU A 48 14.12 44.04 20.22
CA GLU A 48 14.57 45.37 19.83
C GLU A 48 13.69 46.48 20.41
N SER A 49 12.37 46.25 20.50
CA SER A 49 11.42 47.18 21.13
C SER A 49 11.61 47.26 22.65
N GLU A 50 11.99 46.15 23.30
CA GLU A 50 12.34 46.12 24.72
C GLU A 50 13.64 46.89 24.98
N GLY A 51 14.63 46.79 24.09
CA GLY A 51 15.90 47.53 24.20
C GLY A 51 15.77 49.05 24.04
N LYS A 52 14.69 49.54 23.39
CA LYS A 52 14.40 50.97 23.22
C LYS A 52 13.62 51.58 24.38
N LYS A 53 13.28 50.80 25.40
CA LYS A 53 12.55 51.28 26.59
C LYS A 53 13.43 52.23 27.40
N SER A 54 13.09 53.51 27.35
CA SER A 54 13.72 54.56 28.13
C SER A 54 12.99 54.74 29.46
N GLY A 55 13.58 54.23 30.54
CA GLY A 55 13.13 54.45 31.90
C GLY A 55 14.24 54.08 32.89
N ILE A 56 14.89 55.09 33.47
CA ILE A 56 16.11 54.96 34.30
C ILE A 56 15.93 54.09 35.56
N PHE A 57 14.71 53.81 36.01
CA PHE A 57 14.46 52.88 37.12
C PHE A 57 13.03 52.36 37.05
N GLY A 58 12.80 51.10 36.68
CA GLY A 58 11.61 50.31 37.04
C GLY A 58 10.21 50.77 36.59
N ASN A 59 10.04 52.02 36.14
CA ASN A 59 8.77 52.61 35.73
C ASN A 59 8.63 52.50 34.21
N ARG A 60 8.14 51.35 33.74
CA ARG A 60 7.61 51.25 32.37
C ARG A 60 6.50 52.27 32.22
N THR A 61 6.54 53.09 31.18
CA THR A 61 5.42 54.00 30.92
C THR A 61 4.22 53.20 30.44
N LYS A 62 3.01 53.76 30.61
CA LYS A 62 1.78 53.16 30.07
C LYS A 62 1.90 52.84 28.58
N LYS A 63 2.65 53.65 27.82
CA LYS A 63 2.93 53.43 26.40
C LYS A 63 3.76 52.17 26.17
N ASP A 64 4.82 51.97 26.95
CA ASP A 64 5.67 50.77 26.85
C ASP A 64 4.88 49.50 27.21
N MET A 65 3.95 49.59 28.16
CA MET A 65 3.07 48.47 28.52
C MET A 65 2.10 48.11 27.39
N THR A 66 1.48 49.10 26.73
CA THR A 66 0.59 48.85 25.59
C THR A 66 1.34 48.21 24.43
N VAL A 67 2.53 48.71 24.11
CA VAL A 67 3.36 48.17 23.00
C VAL A 67 3.77 46.72 23.28
N THR A 68 4.23 46.40 24.48
CA THR A 68 4.56 45.01 24.85
C THR A 68 3.33 44.09 24.77
N ASN A 69 2.14 44.57 25.18
CA ASN A 69 0.93 43.78 25.10
C ASN A 69 0.53 43.51 23.64
N GLU A 70 0.61 44.51 22.76
CA GLU A 70 0.36 44.34 21.32
C GLU A 70 1.32 43.32 20.68
N TRP A 71 2.61 43.35 21.02
CA TRP A 71 3.57 42.34 20.58
C TRP A 71 3.21 40.95 21.07
N MET A 72 2.84 40.82 22.34
CA MET A 72 2.48 39.54 22.93
C MET A 72 1.21 38.96 22.29
N VAL A 73 0.21 39.79 22.00
CA VAL A 73 -0.99 39.36 21.25
C VAL A 73 -0.64 38.88 19.85
N ARG A 74 0.25 39.58 19.13
CA ARG A 74 0.69 39.16 17.78
C ARG A 74 1.45 37.84 17.81
N ILE A 75 2.34 37.65 18.79
CA ILE A 75 3.10 36.40 18.98
C ILE A 75 2.13 35.26 19.30
N LEU A 76 1.18 35.46 20.22
CA LEU A 76 0.18 34.45 20.56
C LEU A 76 -0.71 34.07 19.37
N GLN A 77 -1.09 35.04 18.54
CA GLN A 77 -1.83 34.76 17.31
C GLN A 77 -1.01 33.90 16.34
N LYS A 78 0.30 34.14 16.22
CA LYS A 78 1.19 33.31 15.41
C LYS A 78 1.41 31.93 15.99
N ASP A 79 1.57 31.82 17.31
CA ASP A 79 1.70 30.53 17.98
C ASP A 79 0.43 29.68 17.78
N ASN A 80 -0.77 30.27 17.85
CA ASN A 80 -2.02 29.57 17.52
C ASN A 80 -2.07 29.08 16.06
N GLN A 81 -1.57 29.88 15.11
CA GLN A 81 -1.46 29.46 13.70
C GLN A 81 -0.49 28.29 13.55
N ILE A 82 0.65 28.31 14.24
CA ILE A 82 1.64 27.23 14.23
C ILE A 82 1.04 25.94 14.82
N ILE A 83 0.30 26.04 15.93
CA ILE A 83 -0.35 24.89 16.56
C ILE A 83 -1.36 24.25 15.61
N GLY A 84 -2.20 25.05 14.93
CA GLY A 84 -3.17 24.52 13.97
C GLY A 84 -2.52 23.77 12.80
N GLU A 85 -1.39 24.26 12.28
CA GLU A 85 -0.66 23.58 11.21
C GLU A 85 0.04 22.30 11.70
N LEU A 86 0.53 22.28 12.95
CA LEU A 86 1.09 21.07 13.57
C LEU A 86 0.02 19.99 13.80
N GLU A 87 -1.18 20.38 14.24
CA GLU A 87 -2.31 19.47 14.38
C GLU A 87 -2.73 18.89 13.02
N LEU A 88 -2.80 19.73 11.98
CA LEU A 88 -3.09 19.28 10.62
C LEU A 88 -2.06 18.25 10.11
N LEU A 89 -0.76 18.52 10.32
CA LEU A 89 0.30 17.57 9.94
C LEU A 89 0.18 16.24 10.67
N LYS A 90 -0.13 16.27 11.97
CA LYS A 90 -0.34 15.07 12.79
C LYS A 90 -1.56 14.28 12.34
N ASP A 91 -2.65 14.96 11.98
CA ASP A 91 -3.88 14.32 11.50
C ASP A 91 -3.64 13.63 10.15
N ILE A 92 -2.88 14.28 9.25
CA ILE A 92 -2.45 13.67 7.97
C ILE A 92 -1.61 12.41 8.23
N GLU A 93 -0.59 12.49 9.08
CA GLU A 93 0.27 11.35 9.42
C GLU A 93 -0.53 10.19 10.04
N THR A 94 -1.44 10.50 10.97
CA THR A 94 -2.27 9.48 11.63
C THR A 94 -3.25 8.82 10.64
N THR A 95 -3.79 9.61 9.72
CA THR A 95 -4.72 9.14 8.68
C THR A 95 -4.00 8.25 7.67
N GLU A 96 -2.81 8.64 7.22
CA GLU A 96 -1.97 7.85 6.30
C GLU A 96 -1.57 6.51 6.93
N ILE A 97 -1.05 6.53 8.16
CA ILE A 97 -0.69 5.30 8.90
C ILE A 97 -1.92 4.42 9.14
N GLY A 98 -3.08 5.03 9.42
CA GLY A 98 -4.36 4.32 9.60
C GLY A 98 -4.77 3.57 8.34
N HIS A 99 -4.77 4.25 7.19
CA HIS A 99 -5.11 3.68 5.90
C HIS A 99 -4.15 2.56 5.49
N GLU A 100 -2.83 2.76 5.61
CA GLU A 100 -1.85 1.72 5.31
C GLU A 100 -2.08 0.46 6.15
N LYS A 101 -2.31 0.61 7.46
CA LYS A 101 -2.52 -0.52 8.36
C LYS A 101 -3.79 -1.32 8.03
N GLU A 102 -4.88 -0.63 7.67
CA GLU A 102 -6.12 -1.28 7.26
C GLU A 102 -5.95 -2.03 5.94
N ASP A 103 -5.23 -1.46 4.98
CA ASP A 103 -4.92 -2.10 3.70
C ASP A 103 -4.05 -3.35 3.88
N TYR A 104 -3.00 -3.28 4.71
CA TYR A 104 -2.19 -4.46 5.03
C TYR A 104 -3.00 -5.58 5.66
N LYS A 105 -3.91 -5.24 6.58
CA LYS A 105 -4.80 -6.23 7.22
C LYS A 105 -5.72 -6.89 6.18
N PHE A 106 -6.29 -6.11 5.27
CA PHE A 106 -7.13 -6.63 4.20
C PHE A 106 -6.37 -7.53 3.22
N ILE A 107 -5.18 -7.11 2.79
CA ILE A 107 -4.30 -7.90 1.91
C ILE A 107 -3.90 -9.21 2.59
N ALA A 108 -3.51 -9.16 3.86
CA ALA A 108 -3.13 -10.35 4.62
C ALA A 108 -4.29 -11.36 4.73
N GLN A 109 -5.50 -10.87 5.06
CA GLN A 109 -6.69 -11.73 5.14
C GLN A 109 -7.02 -12.36 3.78
N LYS A 110 -6.95 -11.58 2.70
CA LYS A 110 -7.18 -12.10 1.34
C LYS A 110 -6.14 -13.16 0.95
N ALA A 111 -4.87 -12.91 1.27
CA ALA A 111 -3.79 -13.87 1.00
C ALA A 111 -4.01 -15.18 1.78
N GLU A 112 -4.45 -15.10 3.04
CA GLU A 112 -4.74 -16.29 3.84
C GLU A 112 -5.91 -17.10 3.27
N GLU A 113 -6.99 -16.43 2.85
CA GLU A 113 -8.10 -17.09 2.16
C GLU A 113 -7.66 -17.79 0.87
N ASP A 114 -6.80 -17.14 0.08
CA ASP A 114 -6.30 -17.69 -1.17
C ASP A 114 -5.36 -18.89 -0.93
N ILE A 115 -4.50 -18.83 0.09
CA ILE A 115 -3.68 -19.98 0.52
C ILE A 115 -4.58 -21.17 0.91
N VAL A 116 -5.64 -20.93 1.67
CA VAL A 116 -6.58 -22.00 2.07
C VAL A 116 -7.28 -22.61 0.85
N LYS A 117 -7.73 -21.79 -0.10
CA LYS A 117 -8.34 -22.27 -1.36
C LYS A 117 -7.35 -23.11 -2.17
N LEU A 118 -6.13 -22.61 -2.36
CA LEU A 118 -5.07 -23.32 -3.10
C LEU A 118 -4.71 -24.64 -2.42
N LYS A 119 -4.58 -24.65 -1.09
CA LYS A 119 -4.30 -25.88 -0.32
C LYS A 119 -5.42 -26.91 -0.46
N ARG A 120 -6.69 -26.49 -0.49
CA ARG A 120 -7.82 -27.39 -0.77
C ARG A 120 -7.78 -27.91 -2.20
N ALA A 121 -7.52 -27.04 -3.17
CA ALA A 121 -7.42 -27.43 -4.57
C ALA A 121 -6.29 -28.45 -4.82
N LEU A 122 -5.14 -28.26 -4.17
CA LEU A 122 -4.02 -29.21 -4.20
C LEU A 122 -4.41 -30.56 -3.61
N LYS A 123 -5.03 -30.58 -2.41
CA LYS A 123 -5.50 -31.84 -1.82
C LYS A 123 -6.46 -32.62 -2.72
N LEU A 124 -7.41 -31.92 -3.35
CA LEU A 124 -8.35 -32.54 -4.29
C LEU A 124 -7.66 -33.07 -5.56
N LYS A 125 -6.58 -32.42 -6.00
CA LYS A 125 -5.78 -32.89 -7.14
C LYS A 125 -4.97 -34.13 -6.76
N ASP A 126 -4.35 -34.13 -5.58
CA ASP A 126 -3.59 -35.28 -5.06
C ASP A 126 -4.50 -36.50 -4.89
N GLU A 127 -5.70 -36.32 -4.34
CA GLU A 127 -6.71 -37.38 -4.19
C GLU A 127 -7.11 -37.97 -5.55
N LYS A 128 -7.39 -37.13 -6.56
CA LYS A 128 -7.68 -37.60 -7.92
C LYS A 128 -6.52 -38.34 -8.57
N ILE A 129 -5.28 -37.92 -8.30
CA ILE A 129 -4.09 -38.60 -8.81
C ILE A 129 -3.97 -39.98 -8.14
N GLU A 130 -4.18 -40.09 -6.83
CA GLU A 130 -4.18 -41.38 -6.13
C GLU A 130 -5.27 -42.32 -6.65
N GLU A 131 -6.49 -41.82 -6.86
CA GLU A 131 -7.59 -42.60 -7.43
C GLU A 131 -7.23 -43.12 -8.82
N GLY A 132 -6.70 -42.27 -9.70
CA GLY A 132 -6.26 -42.66 -11.03
C GLY A 132 -5.11 -43.68 -11.02
N ILE A 133 -4.19 -43.61 -10.05
CA ILE A 133 -3.13 -44.62 -9.87
C ILE A 133 -3.73 -45.95 -9.40
N LYS A 134 -4.69 -45.93 -8.45
CA LYS A 134 -5.36 -47.14 -7.96
C LYS A 134 -6.18 -47.82 -9.07
N GLU A 135 -6.91 -47.04 -9.87
CA GLU A 135 -7.70 -47.57 -10.99
C GLU A 135 -6.82 -48.24 -12.04
N LYS A 136 -5.71 -47.58 -12.44
CA LYS A 136 -4.72 -48.16 -13.36
C LYS A 136 -4.14 -49.47 -12.82
N ARG A 137 -3.75 -49.49 -11.54
CA ARG A 137 -3.21 -50.70 -10.90
C ARG A 137 -4.23 -51.84 -10.90
N THR A 138 -5.49 -51.57 -10.55
CA THR A 138 -6.56 -52.59 -10.58
C THR A 138 -6.77 -53.14 -11.98
N TYR A 139 -6.75 -52.28 -13.01
CA TYR A 139 -6.87 -52.69 -14.40
C TYR A 139 -5.69 -53.57 -14.86
N GLU A 140 -4.46 -53.20 -14.51
CA GLU A 140 -3.25 -54.00 -14.80
C GLU A 140 -3.32 -55.39 -14.14
N TRP A 141 -3.71 -55.46 -12.86
CA TRP A 141 -3.80 -56.74 -12.15
C TRP A 141 -4.94 -57.63 -12.67
N THR A 142 -6.10 -57.06 -12.97
CA THR A 142 -7.24 -57.84 -13.51
C THR A 142 -6.96 -58.39 -14.91
N THR A 143 -6.35 -57.58 -15.79
CA THR A 143 -5.95 -58.04 -17.14
C THR A 143 -4.86 -59.10 -17.08
N LEU A 144 -3.88 -58.97 -16.17
CA LEU A 144 -2.85 -59.98 -15.95
C LEU A 144 -3.44 -61.31 -15.46
N ILE A 145 -4.32 -61.29 -14.46
CA ILE A 145 -4.99 -62.50 -13.93
C ILE A 145 -5.83 -63.16 -15.03
N PHE A 146 -6.59 -62.36 -15.79
CA PHE A 146 -7.38 -62.86 -16.90
C PHE A 146 -6.50 -63.54 -17.97
N PHE A 147 -5.38 -62.93 -18.35
CA PHE A 147 -4.45 -63.48 -19.32
C PHE A 147 -3.83 -64.81 -18.86
N ILE A 148 -3.37 -64.89 -17.60
CA ILE A 148 -2.82 -66.12 -17.01
C ILE A 148 -3.89 -67.21 -16.96
N SER A 149 -5.11 -66.88 -16.54
CA SER A 149 -6.21 -67.85 -16.48
C SER A 149 -6.54 -68.45 -17.86
N SER A 150 -6.56 -67.62 -18.90
CA SER A 150 -6.79 -68.03 -20.29
C SER A 150 -5.68 -68.95 -20.79
N LEU A 151 -4.41 -68.64 -20.50
CA LEU A 151 -3.27 -69.50 -20.85
C LEU A 151 -3.34 -70.87 -20.16
N VAL A 152 -3.66 -70.90 -18.87
CA VAL A 152 -3.78 -72.16 -18.10
C VAL A 152 -4.90 -73.03 -18.67
N LEU A 153 -6.09 -72.46 -18.90
CA LEU A 153 -7.22 -73.18 -19.48
C LEU A 153 -6.91 -73.66 -20.90
N GLY A 154 -6.28 -72.83 -21.73
CA GLY A 154 -5.85 -73.19 -23.08
C GLY A 154 -4.84 -74.34 -23.10
N PHE A 155 -3.87 -74.33 -22.17
CA PHE A 155 -2.89 -75.40 -22.00
C PHE A 155 -3.55 -76.70 -21.53
N MET A 156 -4.43 -76.63 -20.52
CA MET A 156 -5.19 -77.79 -20.03
C MET A 156 -6.07 -78.41 -21.13
N TYR A 157 -6.77 -77.58 -21.90
CA TYR A 157 -7.59 -78.04 -23.02
C TYR A 157 -6.75 -78.75 -24.09
N SER A 158 -5.60 -78.17 -24.45
CA SER A 158 -4.68 -78.75 -25.44
C SER A 158 -4.02 -80.05 -24.96
N ARG A 159 -3.78 -80.20 -23.65
CA ARG A 159 -3.30 -81.44 -23.05
C ARG A 159 -4.40 -82.51 -23.01
N LYS A 160 -5.62 -82.15 -22.63
CA LYS A 160 -6.77 -83.06 -22.60
C LYS A 160 -7.11 -83.59 -24.00
N ARG A 161 -7.07 -82.73 -25.03
CA ARG A 161 -7.33 -83.14 -26.42
C ARG A 161 -6.29 -84.14 -26.95
N ARG A 162 -5.00 -83.94 -26.61
CA ARG A 162 -3.93 -84.91 -26.97
C ARG A 162 -4.08 -86.27 -26.29
N ASN A 163 -4.54 -86.29 -25.04
CA ASN A 163 -4.76 -87.55 -24.31
C ASN A 163 -6.00 -88.34 -24.74
N GLN A 164 -6.92 -87.77 -25.51
CA GLN A 164 -8.11 -88.47 -26.04
C GLN A 164 -7.94 -88.98 -27.48
N VAL A 165 -6.85 -88.58 -28.16
CA VAL A 165 -6.55 -88.94 -29.56
C VAL A 165 -5.49 -90.05 -29.65
N ASN A 166 -4.87 -90.43 -28.52
CA ASN A 166 -4.08 -91.67 -28.36
C ASN A 166 -4.91 -92.71 -27.61
#